data_AF-A0A1S8N869-F1
#
_entry.id   AF-A0A1S8N869-F1
#
_cell.length_a   1.000
_cell.length_b   1.000
_cell.length_c   1.000
_cell.angle_alpha   90.00
_cell.angle_beta   90.00
_cell.angle_gamma   90.00
#
_symmetry.space_group_name_H-M   'P 1'
#
loop_
_entity.id
_entity.type
_entity.pdbx_description
1 polymer ?
#
loop_
_entity_poly.entity_id
_entity_poly.type
_entity_poly.pdbx_seq_one_letter_code
_entity_poly.pdbx_strand_id
1 'polypeptide(L)' 'MRAVYRNPRELATCLKDIVDTYYDDLISYEKMEEKILKIVEANKDAIYKEKSMSTKIANVLGNKREAIIDEIVEKNKKEA' A
#
# COMPACT_ATOMS: atom_id res chain seq x y z
N MET A 1 3.83 -12.67 -7.60
CA MET A 1 3.66 -11.70 -6.50
C MET A 1 2.83 -12.38 -5.42
N ARG A 2 3.29 -12.41 -4.16
CA ARG A 2 2.49 -13.00 -3.06
C ARG A 2 1.45 -11.98 -2.62
N ALA A 3 0.22 -12.42 -2.37
CA ALA A 3 -0.83 -11.54 -1.86
C ALA A 3 -0.74 -11.33 -0.34
N VAL A 4 -0.16 -12.28 0.40
CA VAL A 4 -0.09 -12.25 1.87
C VAL A 4 1.37 -12.26 2.33
N TYR A 5 1.69 -11.37 3.26
CA TYR A 5 3.03 -11.19 3.81
C TYR A 5 3.03 -11.46 5.32
N ARG A 6 3.90 -12.36 5.76
CA ARG A 6 4.08 -12.65 7.21
C ARG A 6 4.98 -11.62 7.89
N ASN A 7 5.84 -10.95 7.13
CA ASN A 7 6.77 -9.96 7.65
C ASN A 7 6.30 -8.54 7.26
N PRO A 8 6.03 -7.65 8.25
CA PRO A 8 5.59 -6.28 7.96
C PRO A 8 6.62 -5.45 7.19
N ARG A 9 7.92 -5.76 7.31
CA ARG A 9 8.95 -5.09 6.48
C ARG A 9 8.84 -5.48 5.01
N GLU A 10 8.67 -6.76 4.71
CA GLU A 10 8.53 -7.22 3.31
C GLU A 10 7.27 -6.65 2.67
N LEU A 11 6.18 -6.59 3.43
CA LEU A 11 4.92 -5.97 2.99
C LEU A 11 5.12 -4.49 2.64
N ALA A 12 5.80 -3.75 3.52
CA ALA A 12 6.08 -2.34 3.30
C ALA A 12 7.04 -2.12 2.12
N THR A 13 8.08 -2.94 1.97
CA THR A 13 8.96 -2.91 0.79
C THR A 13 8.18 -3.17 -0.49
N CYS A 14 7.26 -4.14 -0.49
CA CYS A 14 6.45 -4.43 -1.67
C CYS A 14 5.55 -3.24 -2.06
N LEU A 15 4.88 -2.62 -1.09
CA LEU A 15 4.06 -1.43 -1.32
C LEU A 15 4.92 -0.25 -1.82
N LYS A 16 6.10 -0.06 -1.22
CA LYS A 16 7.09 0.92 -1.65
C LYS A 16 7.47 0.71 -3.11
N ASP A 17 7.83 -0.51 -3.50
CA ASP A 17 8.28 -0.83 -4.86
C ASP A 17 7.17 -0.59 -5.89
N ILE A 18 5.90 -0.86 -5.55
CA ILE A 18 4.76 -0.58 -6.44
C ILE A 18 4.63 0.93 -6.69
N VAL A 19 4.70 1.73 -5.63
CA VAL A 19 4.61 3.20 -5.73
C VAL A 19 5.84 3.77 -6.46
N ASP A 20 7.03 3.25 -6.19
CA ASP A 20 8.26 3.64 -6.90
C ASP A 20 8.16 3.30 -8.39
N THR A 21 7.64 2.12 -8.74
CA THR A 21 7.42 1.71 -10.14
C THR A 21 6.45 2.66 -10.86
N TYR A 22 5.45 3.20 -10.14
CA TYR A 22 4.56 4.23 -10.69
C TYR A 22 5.29 5.57 -10.89
N TYR A 23 6.10 5.99 -9.92
CA TYR A 23 6.92 7.20 -10.06
C TYR A 23 7.97 7.11 -11.17
N ASP A 24 8.43 5.90 -11.49
CA ASP A 24 9.34 5.62 -12.60
C ASP A 24 8.60 5.53 -13.96
N ASP A 25 7.31 5.87 -14.02
CA ASP A 25 6.45 5.81 -15.22
C ASP A 25 6.37 4.40 -15.86
N LEU A 26 6.68 3.34 -15.08
CA LEU A 26 6.67 1.96 -15.57
C LEU A 26 5.27 1.30 -15.48
N ILE A 27 4.37 1.87 -14.66
CA ILE A 27 2.98 1.44 -14.54
C ILE A 27 2.04 2.64 -14.51
N SER A 28 0.81 2.46 -14.98
CA SER A 28 -0.24 3.47 -14.85
C SER A 28 -0.79 3.54 -13.42
N TYR A 29 -1.41 4.67 -13.09
CA TYR A 29 -2.10 4.88 -11.81
C TYR A 29 -3.13 3.77 -11.53
N GLU A 30 -3.96 3.41 -12.52
CA GLU A 30 -4.97 2.35 -12.38
C GLU A 30 -4.33 1.00 -11.98
N LYS A 31 -3.21 0.62 -12.63
CA LYS A 31 -2.51 -0.62 -12.30
C LYS A 31 -1.85 -0.57 -10.92
N MET A 32 -1.39 0.60 -10.50
CA MET A 32 -0.85 0.83 -9.16
C MET A 32 -1.95 0.66 -8.11
N GLU A 33 -3.08 1.35 -8.30
CA GLU A 33 -4.28 1.31 -7.46
C GLU A 33 -4.77 -0.12 -7.27
N GLU A 34 -4.97 -0.85 -8.36
CA GLU A 34 -5.45 -2.24 -8.32
C GLU A 34 -4.51 -3.16 -7.54
N LYS A 35 -3.19 -2.98 -7.69
CA LYS A 35 -2.17 -3.78 -6.99
C LYS A 35 -2.12 -3.45 -5.50
N ILE A 36 -2.14 -2.16 -5.16
CA ILE A 36 -2.13 -1.70 -3.77
C ILE A 36 -3.37 -2.20 -3.05
N LEU A 37 -4.56 -2.03 -3.64
CA LEU A 37 -5.82 -2.50 -3.05
C LEU A 37 -5.80 -4.00 -2.78
N LYS A 38 -5.39 -4.82 -3.76
CA LYS A 38 -5.27 -6.28 -3.58
C LYS A 38 -4.38 -6.67 -2.40
N ILE A 39 -3.25 -5.98 -2.20
CA ILE A 39 -2.33 -6.24 -1.09
C ILE A 39 -2.90 -5.72 0.22
N VAL A 40 -3.51 -4.53 0.22
CA VAL A 40 -4.11 -3.92 1.39
C VAL A 40 -5.26 -4.77 1.90
N GLU A 41 -6.14 -5.25 1.04
CA GLU A 41 -7.26 -6.13 1.42
C GLU A 41 -6.76 -7.46 1.99
N ALA A 42 -5.76 -8.08 1.36
CA ALA A 42 -5.21 -9.35 1.81
C ALA A 42 -4.40 -9.25 3.12
N ASN A 43 -3.95 -8.05 3.51
CA ASN A 43 -3.14 -7.81 4.71
C ASN A 43 -3.68 -6.68 5.58
N LYS A 44 -5.00 -6.44 5.56
CA LYS A 44 -5.63 -5.27 6.18
C LYS A 44 -5.26 -5.12 7.64
N ASP A 45 -5.29 -6.21 8.39
CA ASP A 45 -4.96 -6.24 9.83
C ASP A 45 -3.47 -5.99 10.13
N ALA A 46 -2.59 -6.26 9.16
CA ALA A 46 -1.16 -6.00 9.28
C ALA A 46 -0.80 -4.56 8.93
N ILE A 47 -1.50 -3.97 7.95
CA ILE A 47 -1.25 -2.61 7.44
C ILE A 47 -1.94 -1.57 8.30
N TYR A 48 -3.24 -1.74 8.55
CA TYR A 48 -4.05 -0.79 9.30
C TYR A 48 -4.43 -1.40 10.66
N LYS A 49 -3.88 -0.84 11.74
CA LYS A 49 -4.27 -1.17 13.11
C LYS A 49 -5.02 0.01 13.71
N GLU A 50 -6.17 -0.25 14.31
CA GLU A 50 -6.95 0.75 15.06
C GLU A 50 -7.19 2.05 14.25
N LYS A 51 -7.51 1.90 12.95
CA LYS A 51 -7.78 2.99 12.00
C LYS A 51 -6.57 3.82 11.54
N SER A 52 -5.34 3.42 11.87
CA SER A 52 -4.11 4.07 11.38
C SER A 52 -3.15 3.06 10.77
N MET A 53 -2.32 3.52 9.83
CA MET A 53 -1.28 2.67 9.27
C MET A 53 -0.25 2.30 10.34
N SER A 54 0.22 1.06 10.34
CA SER A 54 1.24 0.60 11.28
C SER A 54 2.51 1.43 11.11
N THR A 55 3.00 1.99 12.22
CA THR A 55 4.24 2.79 12.25
C THR A 55 5.45 2.07 11.65
N LYS A 56 5.51 0.73 11.74
CA LYS A 56 6.59 -0.07 11.13
C LYS A 56 6.54 -0.03 9.60
N ILE A 57 5.34 0.01 9.02
CA ILE A 57 5.12 0.04 7.58
C ILE A 57 5.29 1.47 7.07
N ALA A 58 4.68 2.45 7.76
CA ALA A 58 4.83 3.87 7.48
C ALA A 58 6.32 4.30 7.46
N ASN A 59 7.14 3.84 8.42
CA ASN A 59 8.58 4.14 8.45
C ASN A 59 9.36 3.62 7.22
N VAL A 60 8.91 2.53 6.59
CA VAL A 60 9.58 1.97 5.40
C VAL A 60 9.09 2.66 4.11
N LEU A 61 7.80 3.01 4.05
CA LEU A 61 7.20 3.72 2.94
C LEU A 61 7.68 5.18 2.86
N GLY A 62 7.76 5.83 4.02
CA GLY A 62 7.93 7.26 4.17
C GLY A 62 6.66 8.04 3.79
N ASN A 63 6.57 9.26 4.31
CA ASN A 63 5.36 10.09 4.27
C ASN A 63 4.74 10.24 2.86
N LYS A 64 5.57 10.37 1.81
CA LYS A 64 5.07 10.54 0.43
C LYS A 64 4.30 9.33 -0.07
N ARG A 65 4.83 8.13 0.15
CA ARG A 65 4.23 6.87 -0.36
C ARG A 65 3.07 6.44 0.49
N GLU A 66 3.17 6.64 1.80
CA GLU A 66 2.07 6.47 2.74
C GLU A 66 0.85 7.30 2.32
N ALA A 67 1.04 8.59 2.02
CA ALA A 67 -0.06 9.47 1.59
C ALA A 67 -0.76 8.96 0.32
N ILE A 68 -0.02 8.46 -0.67
CA ILE A 68 -0.60 7.87 -1.89
C ILE A 68 -1.42 6.62 -1.56
N ILE A 69 -0.88 5.74 -0.73
CA ILE A 69 -1.57 4.50 -0.36
C ILE A 69 -2.85 4.82 0.42
N ASP A 70 -2.79 5.76 1.36
CA ASP A 70 -3.96 6.21 2.11
C ASP A 70 -5.00 6.87 1.18
N GLU A 71 -4.58 7.69 0.22
CA GLU A 71 -5.48 8.29 -0.77
C GLU A 71 -6.23 7.22 -1.58
N ILE A 72 -5.51 6.20 -2.06
CA ILE A 72 -6.07 5.07 -2.81
C ILE A 72 -7.07 4.30 -1.95
N VAL A 73 -6.71 3.99 -0.70
CA VAL A 73 -7.55 3.21 0.21
C VAL A 73 -8.80 3.99 0.60
N GLU A 74 -8.68 5.30 0.85
CA GLU A 74 -9.81 6.17 1.17
C GLU A 74 -10.73 6.40 -0.02
N LYS A 75 -10.18 6.53 -1.24
CA LYS A 75 -10.97 6.61 -2.47
C LYS A 75 -11.81 5.35 -2.67
N ASN A 76 -11.20 4.17 -2.52
CA ASN A 76 -11.91 2.90 -2.64
C ASN A 76 -13.01 2.71 -1.56
N LYS A 77 -12.82 3.24 -0.34
CA LYS A 77 -13.88 3.22 0.69
C LYS A 77 -15.08 4.11 0.37
N LYS A 78 -14.89 5.19 -0.40
CA LYS A 78 -15.99 6.10 -0.79
C LYS A 78 -16.80 5.58 -1.96
N GLU A 79 -16.22 4.69 -2.75
CA GLU A 79 -16.87 4.08 -3.93
C GLU A 79 -17.57 2.75 -3.61
N ALA A 80 -17.40 2.20 -2.40
CA ALA A 80 -18.03 0.97 -1.90
C ALA A 80 -19.22 1.24 -0.97
#